data_AF-A0A0D3JJF3-F1
#
_entry.id   AF-A0A0D3JJF3-F1
#
_cell.length_a   1.000
_cell.length_b   1.000
_cell.length_c   1.000
_cell.angle_alpha   90.00
_cell.angle_beta   90.00
_cell.angle_gamma   90.00
#
_symmetry.space_group_name_H-M   'P 1'
#
loop_
_entity.id
_entity.type
_entity.pdbx_description
1 polymer ?
#
loop_
_entity_poly.entity_id
_entity_poly.type
_entity_poly.pdbx_seq_one_letter_code
_entity_poly.pdbx_strand_id
1 'polypeptide(L)'
;MSGYTTGSLLPDNGFGRRRGRKRGRWRRLRPPAALLIFAAGSMIVSYWLLSERRAAEASASRSDFDCVIVPGGGLDAAREPAPWVAERLEAALRHDHETASYLVLSRGTIHKPAPTDSRGYAARYLVRRGVAPERVLLESWSLDTIGNAAFARLMHADLAQARSSPRDRREWRRMLVVTSDFHLPRTRAIFEWVFSLPDRAGRRRSPPAELEFEGVPGRGLGDEDGAARRRKEERSLEALRRGAVSSVRDLEALHRFLFVEHGAYRAMSEAEEAARERERATGALEKLQFTTF
;
A
#
# COMPACT_ATOMS: atom_id res chain seq x y z
N MET A 1 92.61 47.51 -45.66
CA MET A 1 92.71 46.81 -46.96
C MET A 1 91.32 46.77 -47.57
N SER A 2 91.16 47.43 -48.73
CA SER A 2 90.13 47.28 -49.79
C SER A 2 88.64 47.36 -49.39
N GLY A 3 87.74 48.16 -49.96
CA GLY A 3 87.68 49.12 -51.09
C GLY A 3 86.19 49.57 -51.17
N TYR A 4 85.87 50.88 -51.26
CA TYR A 4 85.37 51.59 -52.47
C TYR A 4 84.58 50.70 -53.45
N THR A 5 83.35 51.00 -53.90
CA THR A 5 82.92 52.11 -54.80
C THR A 5 81.36 52.20 -54.83
N THR A 6 80.72 53.36 -54.57
CA THR A 6 80.13 54.39 -55.49
C THR A 6 78.88 54.05 -56.32
N GLY A 7 77.94 55.02 -56.34
CA GLY A 7 77.03 55.35 -57.47
C GLY A 7 75.55 55.07 -57.19
N SER A 8 74.71 56.01 -56.74
CA SER A 8 74.12 57.18 -57.42
C SER A 8 73.36 56.86 -58.72
N LEU A 9 72.03 57.04 -58.74
CA LEU A 9 71.30 58.01 -59.59
C LEU A 9 69.78 57.92 -59.36
N LEU A 10 69.19 59.09 -59.15
CA LEU A 10 67.77 59.48 -59.01
C LEU A 10 67.01 59.33 -60.36
N PRO A 11 65.76 59.85 -60.51
CA PRO A 11 64.52 59.70 -59.74
C PRO A 11 63.35 59.28 -60.67
N ASP A 12 62.12 59.06 -60.17
CA ASP A 12 60.99 59.89 -60.60
C ASP A 12 59.69 59.62 -59.80
N ASN A 13 58.88 60.67 -59.82
CA ASN A 13 57.73 60.99 -59.01
C ASN A 13 56.49 60.14 -59.27
N GLY A 14 55.68 59.93 -58.21
CA GLY A 14 54.38 59.30 -58.35
C GLY A 14 53.49 59.50 -57.13
N PHE A 15 52.85 60.67 -57.07
CA PHE A 15 51.73 61.02 -56.20
C PHE A 15 50.76 59.86 -55.93
N GLY A 16 50.36 59.66 -54.66
CA GLY A 16 49.28 58.72 -54.37
C GLY A 16 48.94 58.50 -52.90
N ARG A 17 48.37 59.52 -52.24
CA ARG A 17 47.69 59.36 -50.93
C ARG A 17 46.68 58.21 -50.95
N ARG A 18 46.84 57.17 -50.12
CA ARG A 18 45.71 56.39 -49.57
C ARG A 18 45.99 55.92 -48.14
N ARG A 19 45.17 56.42 -47.20
CA ARG A 19 45.08 55.99 -45.81
C ARG A 19 44.71 54.50 -45.74
N GLY A 20 45.67 53.65 -45.36
CA GLY A 20 45.46 52.24 -45.03
C GLY A 20 44.76 52.09 -43.67
N ARG A 21 43.44 51.92 -43.72
CA ARG A 21 42.58 51.59 -42.58
C ARG A 21 42.88 50.15 -42.16
N LYS A 22 43.52 49.94 -40.99
CA LYS A 22 43.73 48.61 -40.39
C LYS A 22 42.35 47.97 -40.11
N ARG A 23 41.87 47.11 -41.02
CA ARG A 23 40.69 46.27 -40.79
C ARG A 23 41.11 45.02 -40.03
N GLY A 24 40.67 44.95 -38.79
CA GLY A 24 40.80 43.77 -37.92
C GLY A 24 40.18 42.54 -38.58
N ARG A 25 40.94 41.44 -38.52
CA ARG A 25 40.59 40.12 -39.01
C ARG A 25 39.62 39.46 -38.02
N TRP A 26 38.37 39.91 -37.98
CA TRP A 26 37.30 39.22 -37.24
C TRP A 26 36.94 37.95 -38.00
N ARG A 27 37.38 36.81 -37.46
CA ARG A 27 37.01 35.47 -37.94
C ARG A 27 35.49 35.35 -37.90
N ARG A 28 34.86 35.22 -39.08
CA ARG A 28 33.45 34.83 -39.21
C ARG A 28 33.28 33.43 -38.63
N LEU A 29 32.75 33.32 -37.42
CA LEU A 29 32.19 32.08 -36.91
C LEU A 29 31.06 31.64 -37.84
N ARG A 30 31.13 30.39 -38.31
CA ARG A 30 30.16 29.80 -39.23
C ARG A 30 28.80 29.66 -38.50
N PRO A 31 27.67 30.03 -39.11
CA PRO A 31 26.34 30.01 -38.48
C PRO A 31 25.71 28.64 -38.11
N PRO A 32 26.16 27.44 -38.57
CA PRO A 32 25.44 26.21 -38.22
C PRO A 32 25.64 25.75 -36.77
N ALA A 33 26.75 26.14 -36.10
CA ALA A 33 27.02 25.72 -34.73
C ALA A 33 26.06 26.38 -33.71
N ALA A 34 25.72 27.65 -33.91
CA ALA A 34 24.80 28.37 -33.02
C ALA A 34 23.37 27.81 -33.09
N LEU A 35 22.94 27.39 -34.29
CA LEU A 35 21.62 26.78 -34.49
C LEU A 35 21.51 25.40 -33.83
N LEU A 36 22.58 24.60 -33.91
CA LEU A 36 22.65 23.28 -33.26
C LEU A 36 22.65 23.40 -31.72
N ILE A 37 23.38 24.38 -31.18
CA ILE A 37 23.39 24.67 -29.74
C ILE A 37 21.99 25.09 -29.26
N PHE A 38 21.31 25.95 -30.03
CA PHE A 38 19.95 26.39 -29.69
C PHE A 38 18.95 25.23 -29.75
N ALA A 39 19.02 24.37 -30.78
CA ALA A 39 18.14 23.20 -30.90
C ALA A 39 18.38 22.17 -29.78
N ALA A 40 19.64 21.91 -29.43
CA ALA A 40 19.98 21.02 -28.31
C ALA A 40 19.50 21.59 -26.96
N GLY A 41 19.71 22.90 -26.74
CA GLY A 41 19.20 23.59 -25.55
C GLY A 41 17.67 23.53 -25.46
N SER A 42 16.97 23.75 -26.58
CA SER A 42 15.51 23.64 -26.65
C SER A 42 15.02 22.22 -26.37
N MET A 43 15.70 21.18 -26.87
CA MET A 43 15.36 19.78 -26.54
C MET A 43 15.57 19.46 -25.07
N ILE A 44 16.68 19.92 -24.47
CA ILE A 44 16.96 19.68 -23.04
C ILE A 44 15.92 20.37 -22.16
N VAL A 45 15.61 21.64 -22.44
CA VAL A 45 14.58 22.39 -21.70
C VAL A 45 13.20 21.76 -21.90
N SER A 46 12.85 21.36 -23.11
CA SER A 46 11.57 20.68 -23.39
C SER A 46 11.47 19.33 -22.69
N TYR A 47 12.56 18.55 -22.67
CA TYR A 47 12.64 17.28 -21.94
C TYR A 47 12.48 17.51 -20.44
N TRP A 48 13.17 18.51 -19.90
CA TRP A 48 13.09 18.88 -18.49
C TRP A 48 11.66 19.31 -18.11
N LEU A 49 11.04 20.19 -18.89
CA LEU A 49 9.65 20.61 -18.71
C LEU A 49 8.64 19.45 -18.83
N LEU A 50 8.83 18.53 -19.79
CA LEU A 50 7.98 17.34 -19.90
C LEU A 50 8.16 16.40 -18.71
N SER A 51 9.39 16.28 -18.19
CA SER A 51 9.70 15.43 -17.04
C SER A 51 9.10 15.98 -15.75
N GLU A 52 9.15 17.30 -15.54
CA GLU A 52 8.49 17.97 -14.41
C GLU A 52 6.97 17.85 -14.49
N ARG A 53 6.38 18.07 -15.67
CA ARG A 53 4.94 17.91 -15.85
C ARG A 53 4.49 16.48 -15.56
N ARG A 54 5.23 15.48 -16.04
CA ARG A 54 4.94 14.07 -15.73
C ARG A 54 5.11 13.74 -14.25
N ALA A 55 6.10 14.30 -13.58
CA ALA A 55 6.28 14.13 -12.15
C ALA A 55 5.14 14.80 -11.35
N ALA A 56 4.70 15.99 -11.78
CA ALA A 56 3.57 16.70 -11.19
C ALA A 56 2.23 15.98 -11.44
N GLU A 57 1.99 15.45 -12.65
CA GLU A 57 0.81 14.65 -12.98
C GLU A 57 0.78 13.32 -12.20
N ALA A 58 1.93 12.64 -12.10
CA ALA A 58 2.07 11.43 -11.28
C ALA A 58 1.90 11.72 -9.77
N SER A 59 2.28 12.91 -9.31
CA SER A 59 2.03 13.36 -7.94
C SER A 59 0.56 13.71 -7.72
N ALA A 60 -0.11 14.33 -8.70
CA ALA A 60 -1.52 14.69 -8.64
C ALA A 60 -2.45 13.47 -8.80
N SER A 61 -1.96 12.37 -9.38
CA SER A 61 -2.69 11.09 -9.51
C SER A 61 -2.40 10.08 -8.40
N ARG A 62 -1.66 10.47 -7.34
CA ARG A 62 -1.38 9.57 -6.22
C ARG A 62 -2.57 9.57 -5.27
N SER A 63 -3.19 8.41 -5.15
CA SER A 63 -4.07 8.05 -4.04
C SER A 63 -3.33 8.28 -2.71
N ASP A 64 -3.96 8.93 -1.74
CA ASP A 64 -3.39 9.12 -0.40
C ASP A 64 -3.18 7.78 0.33
N PHE A 65 -4.00 6.77 0.01
CA PHE A 65 -3.87 5.40 0.48
C PHE A 65 -3.53 4.44 -0.67
N ASP A 66 -2.49 3.63 -0.48
CA ASP A 66 -2.17 2.52 -1.37
C ASP A 66 -3.19 1.39 -1.24
N CYS A 67 -3.73 1.20 -0.04
CA CYS A 67 -4.77 0.24 0.22
C CYS A 67 -5.68 0.64 1.40
N VAL A 68 -6.98 0.47 1.23
CA VAL A 68 -7.94 0.43 2.34
C VAL A 68 -8.21 -1.03 2.70
N ILE A 69 -7.91 -1.40 3.94
CA ILE A 69 -8.07 -2.76 4.46
C ILE A 69 -9.36 -2.82 5.28
N VAL A 70 -10.25 -3.75 4.96
CA VAL A 70 -11.53 -3.94 5.64
C VAL A 70 -11.59 -5.34 6.26
N PRO A 71 -11.37 -5.48 7.59
CA PRO A 71 -11.56 -6.74 8.29
C PRO A 71 -13.02 -7.22 8.24
N GLY A 72 -13.19 -8.53 8.04
CA GLY A 72 -14.50 -9.17 8.06
C GLY A 72 -15.22 -9.06 9.40
N GLY A 73 -16.51 -9.41 9.41
CA GLY A 73 -17.34 -9.34 10.60
C GLY A 73 -18.61 -10.19 10.55
N GLY A 74 -18.71 -11.10 9.58
CA GLY A 74 -19.83 -12.00 9.40
C GLY A 74 -20.89 -11.49 8.42
N LEU A 75 -21.85 -12.39 8.16
CA LEU A 75 -23.01 -12.17 7.31
C LEU A 75 -24.27 -12.10 8.16
N ASP A 76 -25.31 -11.46 7.63
CA ASP A 76 -26.67 -11.55 8.15
C ASP A 76 -27.38 -12.84 7.68
N ALA A 77 -28.66 -12.97 8.04
CA ALA A 77 -29.49 -14.11 7.65
C ALA A 77 -29.71 -14.20 6.13
N ALA A 78 -29.61 -13.09 5.41
CA ALA A 78 -29.75 -13.02 3.96
C ALA A 78 -28.41 -13.30 3.21
N ARG A 79 -27.34 -13.66 3.94
CA ARG A 79 -25.99 -13.87 3.40
C ARG A 79 -25.38 -12.61 2.76
N GLU A 80 -25.83 -11.45 3.21
CA GLU A 80 -25.26 -10.15 2.90
C GLU A 80 -24.36 -9.69 4.07
N PRO A 81 -23.42 -8.74 3.85
CA PRO A 81 -22.62 -8.22 4.96
C PRO A 81 -23.54 -7.73 6.06
N ALA A 82 -23.31 -8.21 7.29
CA ALA A 82 -24.10 -7.77 8.45
C ALA A 82 -24.03 -6.23 8.58
N PRO A 83 -25.02 -5.57 9.21
CA PRO A 83 -25.10 -4.10 9.22
C PRO A 83 -23.81 -3.40 9.65
N TRP A 84 -23.13 -3.89 10.70
CA TRP A 84 -21.84 -3.36 11.16
C TRP A 84 -20.68 -3.60 10.19
N VAL A 85 -20.78 -4.58 9.29
CA VAL A 85 -19.80 -4.81 8.22
C VAL A 85 -20.09 -3.92 7.02
N ALA A 86 -21.37 -3.76 6.66
CA ALA A 86 -21.79 -2.82 5.63
C ALA A 86 -21.32 -1.40 5.97
N GLU A 87 -21.42 -0.96 7.23
CA GLU A 87 -20.89 0.35 7.65
C GLU A 87 -19.38 0.51 7.43
N ARG A 88 -18.59 -0.54 7.67
CA ARG A 88 -17.14 -0.50 7.39
C ARG A 88 -16.88 -0.34 5.89
N LEU A 89 -17.68 -1.02 5.06
CA LEU A 89 -17.58 -0.94 3.61
C LEU A 89 -18.00 0.45 3.10
N GLU A 90 -19.06 1.03 3.65
CA GLU A 90 -19.45 2.42 3.36
C GLU A 90 -18.38 3.42 3.78
N ALA A 91 -17.76 3.22 4.94
CA ALA A 91 -16.65 4.05 5.39
C ALA A 91 -15.45 3.95 4.45
N ALA A 92 -15.08 2.73 4.05
CA ALA A 92 -14.05 2.49 3.06
C ALA A 92 -14.35 3.18 1.70
N LEU A 93 -15.62 3.25 1.30
CA LEU A 93 -16.04 3.93 0.07
C LEU A 93 -15.91 5.46 0.13
N ARG A 94 -15.95 6.08 1.33
CA ARG A 94 -15.69 7.53 1.46
C ARG A 94 -14.28 7.91 0.99
N HIS A 95 -13.35 6.97 1.10
CA HIS A 95 -11.95 7.11 0.70
C HIS A 95 -11.68 6.65 -0.74
N ASP A 96 -12.69 6.33 -1.56
CA ASP A 96 -12.49 5.72 -2.88
C ASP A 96 -11.61 6.57 -3.82
N HIS A 97 -11.85 7.88 -3.85
CA HIS A 97 -11.13 8.83 -4.71
C HIS A 97 -9.63 8.94 -4.36
N GLU A 98 -9.26 8.61 -3.13
CA GLU A 98 -7.90 8.67 -2.60
C GLU A 98 -7.32 7.28 -2.31
N THR A 99 -7.96 6.21 -2.78
CA THR A 99 -7.56 4.83 -2.52
C THR A 99 -7.19 4.11 -3.81
N ALA A 100 -6.01 3.47 -3.86
CA ALA A 100 -5.65 2.68 -5.03
C ALA A 100 -6.41 1.35 -5.11
N SER A 101 -6.45 0.64 -3.98
CA SER A 101 -7.00 -0.72 -3.88
C SER A 101 -7.68 -0.97 -2.54
N TYR A 102 -8.54 -1.98 -2.51
CA TYR A 102 -9.22 -2.46 -1.32
C TYR A 102 -8.75 -3.88 -1.01
N LEU A 103 -8.45 -4.16 0.25
CA LEU A 103 -8.19 -5.51 0.73
C LEU A 103 -9.32 -5.94 1.68
N VAL A 104 -10.14 -6.87 1.23
CA VAL A 104 -11.27 -7.38 2.04
C VAL A 104 -10.93 -8.74 2.66
N LEU A 105 -10.96 -8.80 3.99
CA LEU A 105 -10.52 -9.97 4.77
C LEU A 105 -11.73 -10.82 5.17
N SER A 106 -12.14 -11.75 4.30
CA SER A 106 -13.53 -12.25 4.25
C SER A 106 -13.68 -13.77 4.25
N ARG A 107 -12.87 -14.52 5.02
CA ARG A 107 -13.03 -15.99 5.11
C ARG A 107 -14.14 -16.45 6.06
N GLY A 108 -14.31 -15.77 7.20
CA GLY A 108 -15.13 -16.23 8.33
C GLY A 108 -14.33 -16.31 9.62
N THR A 109 -14.89 -16.93 10.66
CA THR A 109 -14.20 -17.13 11.97
C THR A 109 -14.29 -18.59 12.38
N ILE A 110 -13.35 -19.11 13.18
CA ILE A 110 -13.46 -20.48 13.72
C ILE A 110 -14.69 -20.71 14.61
N HIS A 111 -15.32 -19.63 15.07
CA HIS A 111 -16.44 -19.64 16.01
C HIS A 111 -17.82 -19.77 15.34
N LYS A 112 -17.90 -19.67 14.01
CA LYS A 112 -19.14 -19.83 13.25
C LYS A 112 -18.85 -20.58 11.94
N PRO A 113 -19.67 -21.56 11.52
CA PRO A 113 -19.50 -22.21 10.23
C PRO A 113 -19.48 -21.15 9.12
N ALA A 114 -18.50 -21.21 8.23
CA ALA A 114 -18.49 -20.35 7.05
C ALA A 114 -19.53 -20.88 6.05
N PRO A 115 -20.51 -20.07 5.61
CA PRO A 115 -21.39 -20.49 4.51
C PRO A 115 -20.57 -20.84 3.26
N THR A 116 -21.02 -21.83 2.50
CA THR A 116 -20.32 -22.31 1.29
C THR A 116 -20.19 -21.24 0.19
N ASP A 117 -21.00 -20.17 0.26
CA ASP A 117 -21.03 -19.01 -0.63
C ASP A 117 -20.54 -17.69 0.05
N SER A 118 -20.00 -17.77 1.26
CA SER A 118 -19.60 -16.59 2.04
C SER A 118 -18.29 -15.96 1.62
N ARG A 119 -17.60 -16.51 0.60
CA ARG A 119 -16.35 -15.92 0.13
C ARG A 119 -16.67 -14.68 -0.71
N GLY A 120 -15.98 -13.59 -0.43
CA GLY A 120 -16.05 -12.38 -1.25
C GLY A 120 -17.33 -11.56 -1.13
N TYR A 121 -18.17 -11.74 -0.10
CA TYR A 121 -19.37 -10.89 0.09
C TYR A 121 -19.02 -9.39 0.13
N ALA A 122 -17.92 -9.03 0.79
CA ALA A 122 -17.43 -7.67 0.87
C ALA A 122 -16.93 -7.18 -0.50
N ALA A 123 -16.26 -8.05 -1.26
CA ALA A 123 -15.84 -7.73 -2.62
C ALA A 123 -17.04 -7.46 -3.54
N ARG A 124 -18.05 -8.36 -3.52
CA ARG A 124 -19.30 -8.16 -4.27
C ARG A 124 -20.01 -6.87 -3.87
N TYR A 125 -19.98 -6.53 -2.58
CA TYR A 125 -20.57 -5.29 -2.08
C TYR A 125 -19.89 -4.06 -2.70
N LEU A 126 -18.56 -3.99 -2.64
CA LEU A 126 -17.79 -2.88 -3.21
C LEU A 126 -17.98 -2.77 -4.73
N VAL A 127 -17.94 -3.90 -5.45
CA VAL A 127 -18.16 -3.93 -6.91
C VAL A 127 -19.57 -3.45 -7.28
N ARG A 128 -20.61 -3.88 -6.54
CA ARG A 128 -21.99 -3.37 -6.74
C ARG A 128 -22.12 -1.87 -6.48
N ARG A 129 -21.20 -1.27 -5.72
CA ARG A 129 -21.14 0.18 -5.45
C ARG A 129 -20.23 0.93 -6.42
N GLY A 130 -19.74 0.28 -7.46
CA GLY A 130 -18.99 0.93 -8.55
C GLY A 130 -17.47 0.85 -8.43
N VAL A 131 -16.93 0.17 -7.42
CA VAL A 131 -15.48 -0.08 -7.35
C VAL A 131 -15.09 -1.06 -8.45
N ALA A 132 -14.11 -0.69 -9.27
CA ALA A 132 -13.59 -1.57 -10.32
C ALA A 132 -13.08 -2.90 -9.72
N PRO A 133 -13.47 -4.07 -10.25
CA PRO A 133 -13.10 -5.37 -9.69
C PRO A 133 -11.57 -5.55 -9.50
N GLU A 134 -10.76 -4.98 -10.38
CA GLU A 134 -9.30 -5.08 -10.36
C GLU A 134 -8.69 -4.31 -9.17
N ARG A 135 -9.44 -3.37 -8.58
CA ARG A 135 -9.06 -2.64 -7.36
C ARG A 135 -9.43 -3.42 -6.10
N VAL A 136 -10.16 -4.53 -6.17
CA VAL A 136 -10.64 -5.29 -5.00
C VAL A 136 -9.87 -6.60 -4.84
N LEU A 137 -9.01 -6.65 -3.83
CA LEU A 137 -8.23 -7.81 -3.45
C LEU A 137 -8.97 -8.61 -2.37
N LEU A 138 -9.18 -9.89 -2.63
CA LEU A 138 -9.84 -10.80 -1.70
C LEU A 138 -8.81 -11.61 -0.91
N GLU A 139 -8.86 -11.50 0.41
CA GLU A 139 -8.11 -12.36 1.33
C GLU A 139 -9.10 -13.34 2.00
N SER A 140 -8.81 -14.63 1.90
CA SER A 140 -9.72 -15.72 2.33
C SER A 140 -8.99 -16.85 3.05
N TRP A 141 -7.89 -16.53 3.72
CA TRP A 141 -7.03 -17.44 4.49
C TRP A 141 -7.13 -17.19 5.99
N SER A 142 -7.22 -15.93 6.41
CA SER A 142 -7.39 -15.55 7.81
C SER A 142 -8.63 -16.16 8.47
N LEU A 143 -8.52 -16.48 9.76
CA LEU A 143 -9.60 -17.01 10.59
C LEU A 143 -9.88 -16.13 11.81
N ASP A 144 -9.05 -15.12 12.03
CA ASP A 144 -9.04 -14.22 13.16
C ASP A 144 -8.29 -12.92 12.84
N THR A 145 -8.26 -11.99 13.80
CA THR A 145 -7.65 -10.67 13.59
C THR A 145 -6.11 -10.73 13.48
N ILE A 146 -5.44 -11.71 14.10
CA ILE A 146 -3.98 -11.87 13.95
C ILE A 146 -3.67 -12.34 12.54
N GLY A 147 -4.39 -13.35 12.03
CA GLY A 147 -4.26 -13.78 10.64
C GLY A 147 -4.58 -12.68 9.65
N ASN A 148 -5.63 -11.88 9.88
CA ASN A 148 -5.94 -10.71 9.05
C ASN A 148 -4.70 -9.83 8.82
N ALA A 149 -4.02 -9.44 9.88
CA ALA A 149 -2.80 -8.62 9.78
C ALA A 149 -1.63 -9.39 9.15
N ALA A 150 -1.44 -10.65 9.53
CA ALA A 150 -0.35 -11.48 9.03
C ALA A 150 -0.45 -11.73 7.52
N PHE A 151 -1.61 -12.14 7.02
CA PHE A 151 -1.83 -12.39 5.60
C PHE A 151 -1.88 -11.08 4.80
N ALA A 152 -2.46 -10.01 5.33
CA ALA A 152 -2.38 -8.69 4.69
C ALA A 152 -0.92 -8.26 4.49
N ARG A 153 -0.07 -8.45 5.50
CA ARG A 153 1.35 -8.15 5.38
C ARG A 153 2.06 -9.09 4.41
N LEU A 154 2.04 -10.40 4.69
CA LEU A 154 2.88 -11.38 4.02
C LEU A 154 2.48 -11.61 2.56
N MET A 155 1.18 -11.57 2.24
CA MET A 155 0.68 -11.86 0.89
C MET A 155 0.53 -10.62 0.02
N HIS A 156 0.41 -9.44 0.63
CA HIS A 156 0.19 -8.21 -0.14
C HIS A 156 1.29 -7.19 0.13
N ALA A 157 1.41 -6.71 1.37
CA ALA A 157 2.28 -5.58 1.64
C ALA A 157 3.77 -5.88 1.36
N ASP A 158 4.28 -7.06 1.73
CA ASP A 158 5.68 -7.46 1.51
C ASP A 158 5.93 -7.87 0.04
N LEU A 159 4.99 -8.58 -0.60
CA LEU A 159 5.12 -8.96 -2.02
C LEU A 159 5.01 -7.78 -2.98
N ALA A 160 4.21 -6.77 -2.63
CA ALA A 160 4.14 -5.52 -3.37
C ALA A 160 5.50 -4.79 -3.44
N GLN A 161 6.39 -5.01 -2.45
CA GLN A 161 7.75 -4.48 -2.46
C GLN A 161 8.70 -5.27 -3.38
N ALA A 162 8.43 -6.55 -3.62
CA ALA A 162 9.34 -7.45 -4.34
C ALA A 162 9.23 -7.36 -5.88
N ARG A 163 8.22 -6.68 -6.44
CA ARG A 163 8.03 -6.57 -7.90
C ARG A 163 9.04 -5.59 -8.53
N SER A 164 9.89 -6.12 -9.41
CA SER A 164 11.01 -5.40 -10.05
C SER A 164 10.62 -4.51 -11.25
N SER A 165 9.36 -4.52 -11.70
CA SER A 165 8.88 -3.71 -12.83
C SER A 165 8.59 -2.26 -12.40
N PRO A 166 9.23 -1.23 -13.01
CA PRO A 166 9.01 0.17 -12.64
C PRO A 166 7.58 0.69 -12.86
N ARG A 167 6.76 0.00 -13.66
CA ARG A 167 5.40 0.46 -14.03
C ARG A 167 4.31 -0.01 -13.07
N ASP A 168 4.58 -1.01 -12.24
CA ASP A 168 3.60 -1.66 -11.35
C ASP A 168 3.95 -1.50 -9.85
N ARG A 169 4.87 -0.58 -9.54
CA ARG A 169 5.31 -0.27 -8.18
C ARG A 169 4.23 0.49 -7.39
N ARG A 170 3.19 -0.20 -6.93
CA ARG A 170 2.45 0.24 -5.75
C ARG A 170 2.98 -0.52 -4.55
N GLU A 171 4.09 -0.04 -4.01
CA GLU A 171 4.50 -0.42 -2.67
C GLU A 171 3.41 0.03 -1.69
N TRP A 172 2.85 -0.89 -0.91
CA TRP A 172 1.90 -0.51 0.13
C TRP A 172 2.65 0.17 1.27
N ARG A 173 2.65 1.50 1.25
CA ARG A 173 3.29 2.35 2.26
C ARG A 173 2.24 2.94 3.17
N ARG A 174 1.21 3.57 2.61
CA ARG A 174 0.12 4.19 3.38
C ARG A 174 -1.12 3.33 3.26
N MET A 175 -1.59 2.80 4.38
CA MET A 175 -2.79 1.96 4.42
C MET A 175 -3.75 2.48 5.47
N LEU A 176 -5.04 2.45 5.14
CA LEU A 176 -6.12 2.74 6.08
C LEU A 176 -6.81 1.43 6.47
N VAL A 177 -6.92 1.16 7.77
CA VAL A 177 -7.68 0.02 8.29
C VAL A 177 -9.02 0.50 8.82
N VAL A 178 -10.12 0.08 8.18
CA VAL A 178 -11.48 0.48 8.54
C VAL A 178 -12.17 -0.66 9.28
N THR A 179 -12.53 -0.44 10.55
CA THR A 179 -13.18 -1.46 11.40
C THR A 179 -14.25 -0.84 12.29
N SER A 180 -14.95 -1.64 13.09
CA SER A 180 -15.93 -1.10 14.05
C SER A 180 -15.24 -0.55 15.30
N ASP A 181 -15.79 0.50 15.92
CA ASP A 181 -15.25 1.18 17.10
C ASP A 181 -14.95 0.21 18.26
N PHE A 182 -15.89 -0.70 18.54
CA PHE A 182 -15.70 -1.69 19.61
C PHE A 182 -14.53 -2.65 19.35
N HIS A 183 -14.13 -2.83 18.09
CA HIS A 183 -13.05 -3.74 17.66
C HIS A 183 -11.74 -3.00 17.31
N LEU A 184 -11.82 -1.67 17.17
CA LEU A 184 -10.71 -0.82 16.74
C LEU A 184 -9.47 -0.93 17.65
N PRO A 185 -9.56 -0.88 19.00
CA PRO A 185 -8.38 -0.94 19.86
C PRO A 185 -7.56 -2.22 19.66
N ARG A 186 -8.24 -3.37 19.54
CA ARG A 186 -7.59 -4.66 19.32
C ARG A 186 -7.05 -4.79 17.90
N THR A 187 -7.81 -4.34 16.92
CA THR A 187 -7.36 -4.34 15.51
C THR A 187 -6.09 -3.52 15.35
N ARG A 188 -6.06 -2.29 15.88
CA ARG A 188 -4.90 -1.41 15.84
C ARG A 188 -3.67 -2.07 16.45
N ALA A 189 -3.79 -2.55 17.69
CA ALA A 189 -2.67 -3.18 18.39
C ALA A 189 -2.09 -4.38 17.62
N ILE A 190 -2.94 -5.17 16.97
CA ILE A 190 -2.51 -6.33 16.18
C ILE A 190 -1.80 -5.88 14.90
N PHE A 191 -2.40 -4.96 14.14
CA PHE A 191 -1.83 -4.51 12.86
C PHE A 191 -0.50 -3.78 13.08
N GLU A 192 -0.42 -2.87 14.05
CA GLU A 192 0.84 -2.19 14.40
C GLU A 192 1.93 -3.20 14.82
N TRP A 193 1.59 -4.14 15.71
CA TRP A 193 2.53 -5.18 16.13
C TRP A 193 3.01 -6.01 14.94
N VAL A 194 2.10 -6.60 14.17
CA VAL A 194 2.45 -7.48 13.05
C VAL A 194 3.23 -6.74 11.98
N PHE A 195 2.88 -5.51 11.61
CA PHE A 195 3.61 -4.72 10.61
C PHE A 195 4.96 -4.20 11.11
N SER A 196 5.16 -4.12 12.44
CA SER A 196 6.45 -3.74 13.02
C SER A 196 7.49 -4.86 12.99
N LEU A 197 7.08 -6.14 12.92
CA LEU A 197 8.01 -7.27 13.06
C LEU A 197 9.12 -7.25 11.99
N PRO A 198 10.39 -7.47 12.32
CA PRO A 198 11.45 -7.65 11.34
C PRO A 198 11.29 -8.97 10.57
N ASP A 199 11.87 -9.02 9.36
CA ASP A 199 12.04 -10.25 8.59
C ASP A 199 13.10 -11.18 9.22
N ARG A 200 13.31 -12.36 8.62
CA ARG A 200 14.28 -13.36 9.10
C ARG A 200 15.73 -12.85 9.17
N ALA A 201 16.07 -11.83 8.37
CA ALA A 201 17.39 -11.22 8.41
C ALA A 201 17.47 -10.05 9.41
N GLY A 202 16.45 -9.87 10.24
CA GLY A 202 16.35 -8.77 11.19
C GLY A 202 15.99 -7.43 10.54
N ARG A 203 15.67 -7.40 9.23
CA ARG A 203 15.36 -6.15 8.53
C ARG A 203 13.92 -5.75 8.76
N ARG A 204 13.72 -4.49 9.08
CA ARG A 204 12.37 -3.87 9.11
C ARG A 204 12.04 -3.31 7.73
N ARG A 205 10.74 -3.16 7.44
CA ARG A 205 10.29 -2.45 6.24
C ARG A 205 10.92 -1.06 6.21
N SER A 206 11.46 -0.68 5.06
CA SER A 206 12.05 0.64 4.83
C SER A 206 11.51 1.20 3.50
N PRO A 207 10.71 2.30 3.52
CA PRO A 207 10.21 2.96 4.73
C PRO A 207 9.25 2.05 5.53
N PRO A 208 9.03 2.32 6.84
CA PRO A 208 7.98 1.66 7.60
C PRO A 208 6.61 1.84 6.95
N ALA A 209 5.72 0.88 7.16
CA ALA A 209 4.32 1.05 6.77
C ALA A 209 3.65 2.11 7.66
N GLU A 210 3.00 3.08 7.04
CA GLU A 210 2.12 4.05 7.68
C GLU A 210 0.71 3.45 7.74
N LEU A 211 0.26 3.13 8.96
CA LEU A 211 -1.06 2.58 9.22
C LEU A 211 -1.93 3.64 9.86
N GLU A 212 -2.99 4.02 9.15
CA GLU A 212 -4.09 4.81 9.69
C GLU A 212 -5.26 3.90 10.04
N PHE A 213 -6.11 4.34 10.97
CA PHE A 213 -7.24 3.54 11.42
C PHE A 213 -8.49 4.39 11.59
N GLU A 214 -9.59 3.90 11.04
CA GLU A 214 -10.91 4.49 11.17
C GLU A 214 -11.85 3.49 11.85
N GLY A 215 -12.54 3.98 12.88
CA GLY A 215 -13.59 3.27 13.57
C GLY A 215 -14.98 3.73 13.11
N VAL A 216 -15.91 2.78 12.97
CA VAL A 216 -17.34 3.08 12.75
C VAL A 216 -18.20 2.58 13.91
N PRO A 217 -19.29 3.27 14.29
CA PRO A 217 -20.10 2.94 15.47
C PRO A 217 -20.62 1.49 15.50
N GLY A 218 -20.88 0.88 14.34
CA GLY A 218 -21.35 -0.50 14.25
C GLY A 218 -22.86 -0.60 14.50
N ARG A 219 -23.66 0.01 13.62
CA ARG A 219 -25.14 -0.09 13.62
C ARG A 219 -25.61 -1.55 13.67
N GLY A 220 -26.75 -1.77 14.34
CA GLY A 220 -27.41 -3.07 14.42
C GLY A 220 -26.92 -3.96 15.57
N LEU A 221 -26.14 -3.44 16.50
CA LEU A 221 -25.85 -4.08 17.78
C LEU A 221 -26.79 -3.50 18.85
N GLY A 222 -27.58 -4.35 19.52
CA GLY A 222 -28.35 -3.92 20.68
C GLY A 222 -27.44 -3.42 21.81
N ASP A 223 -27.92 -2.51 22.65
CA ASP A 223 -27.09 -1.82 23.65
C ASP A 223 -26.43 -2.78 24.67
N GLU A 224 -27.14 -3.83 25.09
CA GLU A 224 -26.62 -4.87 25.99
C GLU A 224 -25.55 -5.75 25.32
N ASP A 225 -25.78 -6.13 24.06
CA ASP A 225 -24.82 -6.86 23.23
C ASP A 225 -23.54 -6.03 22.98
N GLY A 226 -23.69 -4.71 22.87
CA GLY A 226 -22.57 -3.77 22.70
C GLY A 226 -21.62 -3.77 23.89
N ALA A 227 -22.15 -3.70 25.12
CA ALA A 227 -21.32 -3.65 26.33
C ALA A 227 -20.59 -4.97 26.60
N ALA A 228 -21.27 -6.11 26.43
CA ALA A 228 -20.65 -7.43 26.57
C ALA A 228 -19.53 -7.66 25.54
N ARG A 229 -19.74 -7.23 24.29
CA ARG A 229 -18.73 -7.28 23.23
C ARG A 229 -17.52 -6.42 23.54
N ARG A 230 -17.71 -5.17 23.98
CA ARG A 230 -16.60 -4.28 24.38
C ARG A 230 -15.73 -4.91 25.47
N ARG A 231 -16.34 -5.45 26.53
CA ARG A 231 -15.61 -6.16 27.60
C ARG A 231 -14.85 -7.38 27.09
N LYS A 232 -15.43 -8.14 26.15
CA LYS A 232 -14.74 -9.28 25.52
C LYS A 232 -13.54 -8.81 24.70
N GLU A 233 -13.67 -7.74 23.94
CA GLU A 233 -12.59 -7.16 23.15
C GLU A 233 -11.45 -6.62 24.03
N GLU A 234 -11.76 -5.94 25.13
CA GLU A 234 -10.78 -5.47 26.12
C GLU A 234 -9.98 -6.63 26.73
N ARG A 235 -10.66 -7.67 27.21
CA ARG A 235 -9.98 -8.87 27.74
C ARG A 235 -9.11 -9.55 26.68
N SER A 236 -9.58 -9.60 25.44
CA SER A 236 -8.84 -10.19 24.33
C SER A 236 -7.59 -9.37 23.98
N LEU A 237 -7.68 -8.04 24.03
CA LEU A 237 -6.55 -7.13 23.83
C LEU A 237 -5.52 -7.27 24.95
N GLU A 238 -5.95 -7.37 26.20
CA GLU A 238 -5.04 -7.62 27.32
C GLU A 238 -4.32 -8.96 27.20
N ALA A 239 -5.05 -10.03 26.87
CA ALA A 239 -4.47 -11.35 26.67
C ALA A 239 -3.46 -11.35 25.51
N LEU A 240 -3.78 -10.66 24.41
CA LEU A 240 -2.87 -10.45 23.28
C LEU A 240 -1.57 -9.77 23.73
N ARG A 241 -1.66 -8.68 24.51
CA ARG A 241 -0.50 -7.92 24.98
C ARG A 241 0.39 -8.74 25.91
N ARG A 242 -0.20 -9.51 26.83
CA ARG A 242 0.54 -10.38 27.75
C ARG A 242 1.14 -11.59 27.05
N GLY A 243 0.43 -12.14 26.06
CA GLY A 243 0.84 -13.32 25.28
C GLY A 243 1.61 -12.97 24.02
N ALA A 244 0.97 -13.13 22.85
CA ALA A 244 1.63 -13.11 21.55
C ALA A 244 2.52 -11.88 21.30
N VAL A 245 2.07 -10.68 21.66
CA VAL A 245 2.85 -9.44 21.44
C VAL A 245 4.15 -9.43 22.25
N SER A 246 4.17 -10.06 23.43
CA SER A 246 5.35 -10.10 24.30
C SER A 246 6.35 -11.18 23.88
N SER A 247 5.89 -12.28 23.27
CA SER A 247 6.72 -13.44 22.94
C SER A 247 7.18 -13.48 21.47
N VAL A 248 6.40 -12.94 20.54
CA VAL A 248 6.68 -13.02 19.10
C VAL A 248 7.37 -11.74 18.62
N ARG A 249 8.64 -11.87 18.23
CA ARG A 249 9.55 -10.73 17.98
C ARG A 249 9.97 -10.54 16.54
N ASP A 250 9.70 -11.50 15.66
CA ASP A 250 10.00 -11.45 14.23
C ASP A 250 8.98 -12.28 13.42
N LEU A 251 9.09 -12.22 12.09
CA LEU A 251 8.21 -12.96 11.18
C LEU A 251 8.36 -14.50 11.29
N GLU A 252 9.52 -15.00 11.70
CA GLU A 252 9.74 -16.44 11.88
C GLU A 252 8.97 -16.95 13.11
N ALA A 253 9.07 -16.23 14.23
CA ALA A 253 8.30 -16.48 15.43
C ALA A 253 6.80 -16.31 15.18
N LEU A 254 6.39 -15.35 14.34
CA LEU A 254 4.97 -15.19 13.96
C LEU A 254 4.47 -16.40 13.16
N HIS A 255 5.26 -16.88 12.21
CA HIS A 255 4.95 -18.07 11.44
C HIS A 255 4.77 -19.30 12.34
N ARG A 256 5.72 -19.53 13.26
CA ARG A 256 5.62 -20.61 14.26
C ARG A 256 4.38 -20.45 15.14
N PHE A 257 4.16 -19.24 15.67
CA PHE A 257 2.98 -18.96 16.49
C PHE A 257 1.70 -19.30 15.75
N LEU A 258 1.53 -18.85 14.50
CA LEU A 258 0.34 -19.15 13.71
C LEU A 258 0.17 -20.66 13.51
N PHE A 259 1.14 -21.33 12.89
CA PHE A 259 0.92 -22.68 12.36
C PHE A 259 1.22 -23.82 13.34
N VAL A 260 1.86 -23.53 14.48
CA VAL A 260 2.22 -24.54 15.49
C VAL A 260 1.43 -24.33 16.78
N GLU A 261 1.26 -23.10 17.23
CA GLU A 261 0.70 -22.79 18.55
C GLU A 261 -0.76 -22.35 18.49
N HIS A 262 -1.13 -21.56 17.48
CA HIS A 262 -2.41 -20.89 17.43
C HIS A 262 -3.54 -21.85 17.05
N GLY A 263 -4.51 -22.01 17.95
CA GLY A 263 -5.63 -22.96 17.82
C GLY A 263 -6.56 -22.74 16.63
N ALA A 264 -6.41 -21.65 15.87
CA ALA A 264 -7.13 -21.44 14.62
C ALA A 264 -6.41 -22.05 13.40
N TYR A 265 -5.08 -22.18 13.41
CA TYR A 265 -4.31 -22.60 12.22
C TYR A 265 -3.51 -23.88 12.43
N ARG A 266 -3.15 -24.23 13.68
CA ARG A 266 -2.43 -25.48 13.94
C ARG A 266 -3.25 -26.69 13.53
N ALA A 267 -2.56 -27.75 13.14
CA ALA A 267 -3.17 -29.07 13.01
C ALA A 267 -3.76 -29.49 14.37
N MET A 268 -4.96 -30.06 14.32
CA MET A 268 -5.61 -30.65 15.47
C MET A 268 -5.38 -32.15 15.45
N SER A 269 -5.28 -32.75 16.63
CA SER A 269 -5.38 -34.20 16.76
C SER A 269 -6.82 -34.66 16.49
N GLU A 270 -7.00 -35.93 16.10
CA GLU A 270 -8.32 -36.52 15.89
C GLU A 270 -9.24 -36.35 17.12
N ALA A 271 -8.69 -36.47 18.32
CA ALA A 271 -9.43 -36.28 19.56
C ALA A 271 -9.93 -34.83 19.73
N GLU A 272 -9.12 -33.85 19.38
CA GLU A 272 -9.49 -32.42 19.42
C GLU A 272 -10.51 -32.07 18.33
N GLU A 273 -10.39 -32.67 17.15
CA GLU A 273 -11.38 -32.53 16.08
C GLU A 273 -12.72 -33.10 16.50
N ALA A 274 -12.74 -34.33 17.01
CA ALA A 274 -13.96 -34.97 17.52
C ALA A 274 -14.61 -34.17 18.66
N ALA A 275 -13.80 -33.60 19.57
CA ALA A 275 -14.31 -32.73 20.63
C ALA A 275 -14.96 -31.45 20.08
N ARG A 276 -14.32 -30.78 19.11
CA ARG A 276 -14.89 -29.58 18.46
C ARG A 276 -16.16 -29.88 17.67
N GLU A 277 -16.23 -31.03 17.00
CA GLU A 277 -17.44 -31.44 16.29
C GLU A 277 -18.60 -31.68 17.24
N ARG A 278 -18.34 -32.35 18.37
CA ARG A 278 -19.34 -32.52 19.44
C ARG A 278 -19.81 -31.19 19.98
N GLU A 279 -18.90 -30.27 20.30
CA GLU A 279 -19.25 -28.94 20.80
C GLU A 279 -20.08 -28.14 19.78
N ARG A 280 -19.75 -28.21 18.49
CA ARG A 280 -20.55 -27.60 17.41
C ARG A 280 -21.94 -28.23 17.29
N ALA A 281 -22.05 -29.55 17.42
CA ALA A 281 -23.34 -30.24 17.37
C ALA A 281 -24.23 -29.83 18.56
N THR A 282 -23.67 -29.79 19.77
CA THR A 282 -24.40 -29.36 20.97
C THR A 282 -24.81 -27.89 20.90
N GLY A 283 -23.90 -26.99 20.52
CA GLY A 283 -24.20 -25.56 20.38
C GLY A 283 -25.14 -25.22 19.22
N ALA A 284 -25.26 -26.09 18.21
CA ALA A 284 -26.29 -25.98 17.18
C ALA A 284 -27.67 -26.42 17.70
N LEU A 285 -27.74 -27.47 18.50
CA LEU A 285 -28.97 -27.96 19.13
C LEU A 285 -29.56 -26.94 20.12
N GLU A 286 -28.73 -26.29 20.95
CA GLU A 286 -29.19 -25.24 21.87
C GLU A 286 -29.79 -24.05 21.10
N LYS A 287 -29.18 -23.61 20.00
CA LYS A 287 -29.71 -22.49 19.18
C LYS A 287 -31.05 -22.80 18.51
N LEU A 288 -31.29 -24.07 18.15
CA LEU A 288 -32.58 -24.52 17.61
C LEU A 288 -33.68 -24.54 18.67
N GLN A 289 -33.35 -24.89 19.93
CA GLN A 289 -34.32 -24.87 21.02
C GLN A 289 -34.75 -23.45 21.42
N PHE A 290 -33.87 -22.45 21.27
CA PHE A 290 -34.19 -21.05 21.55
C PHE A 290 -34.84 -20.27 20.40
N THR A 291 -35.01 -20.85 19.21
CA THR A 291 -35.72 -20.23 18.07
C THR A 291 -37.16 -20.72 17.90
N THR A 292 -37.67 -21.53 18.84
CA THR A 292 -39.03 -22.14 18.76
C THR A 292 -40.02 -21.57 19.79
N PHE A 293 -39.82 -20.33 20.27
CA PHE A 293 -40.76 -19.63 21.16
C PHE A 293 -41.06 -18.23 20.66
#